data_AF-A0A3D0PYD0-F1
#
_entry.id   AF-A0A3D0PYD0-F1
#
_cell.length_a   1.000
_cell.length_b   1.000
_cell.length_c   1.000
_cell.angle_alpha   90.00
_cell.angle_beta   90.00
_cell.angle_gamma   90.00
#
_symmetry.space_group_name_H-M   'P 1'
#
loop_
_entity.id
_entity.type
_entity.pdbx_description
1 polymer ?
#
loop_
_entity_poly.entity_id
_entity_poly.type
_entity_poly.pdbx_seq_one_letter_code
_entity_poly.pdbx_strand_id
1 'polypeptide(L)' 'HKKISAMEPPVVNNIQGWDRIPEGQNIYLNAKGKAMSEKNFDAETKQLLADYKLIQYDITTGKNYLKNTDFMDLPSK' A
#
# COMPACT_ATOMS: atom_id res chain seq x y z
N HIS A 1 -6.35 2.56 11.13
CA HIS A 1 -4.99 2.75 10.57
C HIS A 1 -3.87 2.07 11.40
N LYS A 2 -4.01 0.79 11.76
CA LYS A 2 -3.08 0.11 12.71
C LYS A 2 -2.26 -1.04 12.11
N LYS A 3 -2.33 -1.29 10.79
CA LYS A 3 -1.77 -2.52 10.20
C LYS A 3 -0.80 -2.33 9.03
N ILE A 4 -0.99 -1.34 8.16
CA ILE A 4 0.02 -0.90 7.19
C ILE A 4 0.16 0.62 7.37
N SER A 5 1.33 1.07 7.82
CA SER A 5 1.59 2.50 8.08
C SER A 5 2.15 3.24 6.86
N ALA A 6 2.78 2.53 5.92
CA ALA A 6 3.34 3.12 4.71
C ALA A 6 3.55 2.06 3.63
N MET A 7 3.38 2.45 2.36
CA MET A 7 3.81 1.71 1.19
C MET A 7 4.65 2.65 0.34
N GLU A 8 5.96 2.43 0.31
CA GLU A 8 6.87 3.24 -0.49
C GLU A 8 7.08 2.57 -1.86
N PRO A 9 6.78 3.28 -2.98
CA PRO A 9 7.24 2.82 -4.28
C PRO A 9 8.77 2.82 -4.31
N PRO A 10 9.42 2.00 -5.16
CA PRO A 10 10.87 1.99 -5.25
C PRO A 10 11.38 3.39 -5.62
N VAL A 11 12.07 4.04 -4.68
CA VAL A 11 12.79 5.29 -4.92
C VAL A 11 14.28 4.99 -4.82
N VAL A 12 15.01 5.28 -5.88
CA VAL A 12 16.48 5.30 -5.89
C VAL A 12 16.94 6.50 -5.07
N ASN A 13 17.09 6.33 -3.76
CA ASN A 13 17.84 7.29 -2.95
C ASN A 13 18.65 6.56 -1.88
N ASN A 14 19.98 6.71 -1.97
CA ASN A 14 20.93 6.18 -0.98
C ASN A 14 20.83 7.01 0.31
N ILE A 15 19.87 6.67 1.18
CA ILE A 15 19.78 7.25 2.53
C ILE A 15 20.68 6.41 3.44
N GLN A 16 21.72 7.06 3.99
CA GLN A 16 22.69 6.45 4.90
C GLN A 16 21.98 5.78 6.10
N GLY A 17 22.03 4.45 6.16
CA GLY A 17 21.56 3.67 7.32
C GLY A 17 20.54 2.57 7.05
N TRP A 18 20.05 2.43 5.80
CA TRP A 18 19.16 1.33 5.42
C TRP A 18 19.91 0.35 4.51
N ASP A 19 20.00 -0.91 4.92
CA ASP A 19 20.45 -1.99 4.03
C ASP A 19 19.59 -1.98 2.76
N ARG A 20 20.28 -2.06 1.60
CA ARG A 20 19.74 -1.91 0.25
C ARG A 20 18.30 -2.40 0.09
N ILE A 21 17.44 -1.52 -0.44
CA ILE A 21 16.16 -1.90 -1.06
C ILE A 21 16.50 -2.56 -2.41
N PRO A 22 16.20 -3.86 -2.63
CA PRO A 22 16.38 -4.48 -3.94
C PRO A 22 15.48 -3.81 -4.96
N GLU A 23 15.99 -3.53 -6.16
CA GLU A 23 15.19 -2.99 -7.27
C GLU A 23 13.94 -3.87 -7.49
N GLY A 24 12.78 -3.22 -7.58
CA GLY A 24 11.52 -3.85 -8.00
C GLY A 24 10.73 -4.59 -6.92
N GLN A 25 11.16 -4.60 -5.65
CA GLN A 25 10.40 -5.24 -4.57
C GLN A 25 9.77 -4.21 -3.62
N ASN A 26 8.43 -4.19 -3.54
CA ASN A 26 7.71 -3.37 -2.57
C ASN A 26 8.11 -3.76 -1.14
N ILE A 27 8.45 -2.76 -0.31
CA ILE A 27 8.65 -2.97 1.13
C ILE A 27 7.34 -2.70 1.86
N TYR A 28 6.94 -3.66 2.68
CA TYR A 28 5.78 -3.53 3.54
C TYR A 28 6.21 -3.46 5.00
N LEU A 29 5.81 -2.41 5.70
CA LEU A 29 6.13 -2.21 7.11
C LEU A 29 4.88 -2.44 7.96
N ASN A 30 5.05 -3.15 9.08
CA ASN A 30 4.01 -3.21 10.10
C ASN A 30 3.94 -1.90 10.89
N ALA A 31 2.95 -1.78 11.78
CA ALA A 31 2.76 -0.60 12.62
C ALA A 31 3.93 -0.26 13.56
N LYS A 32 4.92 -1.14 13.69
CA LYS A 32 6.17 -0.89 14.45
C LYS A 32 7.34 -0.51 13.53
N GLY A 33 7.10 -0.28 12.24
CA GLY A 33 8.12 0.02 11.25
C GLY A 33 8.99 -1.20 10.86
N LYS A 34 8.59 -2.42 11.22
CA LYS A 34 9.34 -3.64 10.88
C LYS A 34 8.85 -4.22 9.56
N ALA A 35 9.80 -4.62 8.72
CA ALA A 35 9.53 -5.29 7.45
C ALA A 35 8.66 -6.54 7.62
N MET A 36 7.72 -6.70 6.70
CA MET A 36 6.82 -7.84 6.58
C MET A 36 6.87 -8.42 5.16
N SER A 37 6.71 -9.73 5.08
CA SER A 37 6.54 -10.43 3.81
C SER A 37 5.05 -10.56 3.50
N GLU A 38 4.65 -10.35 2.24
CA GLU A 38 3.26 -10.46 1.78
C GLU A 38 2.64 -11.84 2.09
N LYS A 39 3.46 -12.90 2.09
CA LYS A 39 3.03 -14.26 2.47
C LYS A 39 2.52 -14.37 3.91
N ASN A 40 2.96 -13.46 4.79
CA ASN A 40 2.59 -13.41 6.21
C ASN A 40 1.40 -12.48 6.48
N PHE A 41 0.79 -11.89 5.44
CA PHE A 41 -0.36 -11.01 5.63
C PHE A 41 -1.59 -11.82 6.02
N ASP A 42 -2.28 -11.32 7.04
CA ASP A 42 -3.63 -11.77 7.34
C ASP A 42 -4.60 -11.31 6.23
N ALA A 43 -5.83 -11.84 6.25
CA ALA A 43 -6.82 -11.54 5.21
C ALA A 43 -7.14 -10.04 5.11
N GLU A 44 -7.21 -9.35 6.25
CA GLU A 44 -7.48 -7.91 6.31
C GLU A 44 -6.33 -7.09 5.70
N THR A 45 -5.08 -7.45 5.97
CA THR A 45 -3.90 -6.79 5.41
C THR A 45 -3.80 -6.99 3.90
N LYS A 46 -4.21 -8.17 3.40
CA LYS A 46 -4.30 -8.44 1.96
C LYS A 46 -5.38 -7.61 1.29
N GLN A 47 -6.56 -7.49 1.91
CA GLN A 47 -7.65 -6.65 1.39
C GLN A 47 -7.19 -5.19 1.32
N LEU A 48 -6.60 -4.67 2.40
CA LEU A 48 -6.08 -3.31 2.44
C LEU A 48 -5.04 -3.03 1.34
N LEU A 49 -4.14 -3.99 1.06
CA LEU A 49 -3.18 -3.86 -0.02
C LEU A 49 -3.86 -3.85 -1.40
N ALA A 50 -4.89 -4.68 -1.59
CA ALA A 50 -5.65 -4.71 -2.83
C ALA A 50 -6.39 -3.38 -3.07
N ASP A 51 -7.05 -2.85 -2.04
CA ASP A 51 -7.75 -1.57 -2.08
C ASP A 51 -6.78 -0.43 -2.45
N TYR A 52 -5.60 -0.42 -1.82
CA TYR A 52 -4.57 0.58 -2.11
C TYR A 52 -4.07 0.52 -3.56
N LYS A 53 -3.81 -0.68 -4.09
CA LYS A 53 -3.42 -0.87 -5.50
C LYS A 53 -4.52 -0.40 -6.45
N LEU A 54 -5.79 -0.67 -6.13
CA LEU A 54 -6.93 -0.25 -6.92
C LEU A 54 -7.04 1.27 -7.01
N ILE A 55 -6.90 1.96 -5.87
CA ILE A 55 -6.92 3.42 -5.79
C ILE A 55 -5.79 4.02 -6.64
N GLN A 56 -4.56 3.51 -6.49
CA GLN A 56 -3.43 3.99 -7.28
C GLN A 56 -3.64 3.79 -8.78
N TYR A 57 -4.16 2.63 -9.18
CA TYR A 57 -4.43 2.33 -10.58
C TYR A 57 -5.45 3.30 -11.17
N ASP A 58 -6.52 3.60 -10.43
CA ASP A 58 -7.55 4.53 -10.88
C ASP A 58 -7.06 5.98 -10.99
N ILE A 59 -6.25 6.44 -10.03
CA ILE A 59 -5.66 7.79 -10.08
C ILE A 59 -4.70 7.95 -11.27
N THR A 60 -3.97 6.89 -11.62
CA THR A 60 -2.93 6.93 -12.67
C THR A 60 -3.45 6.62 -14.06
N THR A 61 -4.32 5.61 -14.20
CA THR A 61 -4.79 5.10 -15.50
C THR A 61 -6.20 5.59 -15.83
N GLY A 62 -7.00 6.00 -14.83
CA GLY A 62 -8.34 6.56 -15.06
C GLY A 62 -9.40 5.53 -15.52
N LYS A 63 -9.20 4.23 -15.26
CA LYS A 63 -10.17 3.18 -15.60
C LYS A 63 -11.37 3.09 -14.68
N ASN A 64 -11.35 3.86 -13.60
CA ASN A 64 -12.57 4.35 -12.99
C ASN A 64 -13.32 3.13 -12.35
N TYR A 65 -12.57 2.25 -11.69
CA TYR A 65 -13.04 1.08 -10.94
C TYR A 65 -13.63 1.44 -9.56
N LEU A 66 -13.16 2.53 -8.93
CA LEU A 66 -13.60 2.97 -7.60
C LEU A 66 -15.08 3.40 -7.57
N LYS A 67 -15.67 3.80 -8.70
CA LYS A 67 -17.08 4.22 -8.76
C LYS A 67 -18.09 3.09 -8.56
N ASN A 68 -17.66 1.83 -8.60
CA ASN A 68 -18.49 0.69 -8.24
C ASN A 68 -18.22 0.21 -6.80
N THR A 69 -17.49 1.00 -6.01
CA THR A 69 -17.18 0.76 -4.61
C THR A 69 -17.73 1.89 -3.75
N ASP A 70 -17.81 1.66 -2.45
CA ASP A 70 -18.17 2.65 -1.43
C ASP A 70 -17.04 3.64 -1.11
N PHE A 71 -15.87 3.49 -1.73
CA PHE A 71 -14.70 4.33 -1.45
C PHE A 71 -14.95 5.84 -1.68
N MET A 72 -15.77 6.17 -2.68
CA MET A 72 -16.10 7.56 -3.02
C MET A 72 -17.35 8.08 -2.29
N ASP A 73 -17.99 7.24 -1.47
CA ASP A 73 -19.20 7.63 -0.76
C ASP A 73 -18.88 8.59 0.38
N LEU A 74 -19.64 9.68 0.45
CA LEU A 74 -19.53 10.63 1.55
C LEU A 74 -20.34 10.14 2.75
N PRO A 75 -19.83 10.28 3.98
CA PRO A 75 -20.61 9.97 5.18
C PRO A 75 -21.92 10.77 5.18
N SER A 76 -23.04 10.09 5.42
CA SER A 76 -24.30 10.79 5.69
C SER A 76 -24.23 11.49 7.05
N LYS A 77 -24.92 12.63 7.16
CA LYS A 77 -24.90 13.54 8.29
C LYS A 77 -25.59 12.99 9.53
#